data_AF-A0A414PE81-F1
#
_entry.id   AF-A0A414PE81-F1
#
_cell.length_a   1.000
_cell.length_b   1.000
_cell.length_c   1.000
_cell.angle_alpha   90.00
_cell.angle_beta   90.00
_cell.angle_gamma   90.00
#
_symmetry.space_group_name_H-M   'P 1'
#
loop_
_entity.id
_entity.type
_entity.pdbx_description
1 polymer ?
#
loop_
_entity_poly.entity_id
_entity_poly.type
_entity_poly.pdbx_seq_one_letter_code
_entity_poly.pdbx_strand_id
1 'polypeptide(L)'
;APSLTRDAIWEALRTRHVCAATGDKIIIDFRLNDAFMGDVVRSNSRRIYLNVTGESCIDYVDVVKNGQILARMNGPLTPVAPEGDTVRCKVKVDFGWNREERYVHWQGKLSVNKGRIVSVTPCFRGAAFTSPQEGETEFKTHVNRILSVGEKETELDLYSSKNPNTTTAAMQAVILDLEMPKDGVLTADFNGKKFEHTLGELLEGSRSHFMIGWLSEAILFNRAMPESCFTVEHYMEDKEPQRDTDYYYVRVRQRDGQWAWSSPIWAERV
;
A
#
# COMPACT_ATOMS: atom_id res chain seq x y z
N ALA A 1 -13.76 -13.05 2.01
CA ALA A 1 -14.73 -13.97 1.38
C ALA A 1 -13.96 -15.12 0.71
N PRO A 2 -14.45 -16.37 0.77
CA PRO A 2 -13.79 -17.54 0.17
C PRO A 2 -13.80 -17.54 -1.37
N SER A 3 -14.67 -16.74 -2.00
CA SER A 3 -14.75 -16.55 -3.45
C SER A 3 -15.16 -15.12 -3.80
N LEU A 4 -14.91 -14.69 -5.04
CA LEU A 4 -15.30 -13.37 -5.58
C LEU A 4 -16.72 -13.38 -6.18
N THR A 5 -17.65 -14.08 -5.53
CA THR A 5 -19.07 -14.08 -5.91
C THR A 5 -19.83 -13.08 -5.05
N ARG A 6 -20.91 -12.51 -5.61
CA ARG A 6 -21.77 -11.57 -4.89
C ARG A 6 -22.21 -12.11 -3.53
N ASP A 7 -22.68 -13.35 -3.49
CA ASP A 7 -23.21 -13.97 -2.27
C ASP A 7 -22.12 -14.19 -1.22
N ALA A 8 -20.93 -14.65 -1.63
CA ALA A 8 -19.81 -14.85 -0.70
C ALA A 8 -19.28 -13.52 -0.13
N ILE A 9 -19.26 -12.46 -0.94
CA ILE A 9 -18.90 -11.11 -0.48
C ILE A 9 -19.97 -10.61 0.50
N TRP A 10 -21.25 -10.75 0.16
CA TRP A 10 -22.35 -10.31 1.02
C TRP A 10 -22.35 -11.03 2.36
N GLU A 11 -22.13 -12.35 2.36
CA GLU A 11 -22.06 -13.13 3.59
C GLU A 11 -20.86 -12.74 4.45
N ALA A 12 -19.69 -12.48 3.87
CA ALA A 12 -18.53 -11.98 4.59
C ALA A 12 -18.82 -10.61 5.26
N LEU A 13 -19.53 -9.71 4.56
CA LEU A 13 -19.98 -8.44 5.15
C LEU A 13 -20.91 -8.68 6.35
N ARG A 14 -21.93 -9.53 6.21
CA ARG A 14 -22.91 -9.81 7.28
C ARG A 14 -22.28 -10.46 8.51
N THR A 15 -21.30 -11.34 8.29
CA THR A 15 -20.55 -12.04 9.35
C THR A 15 -19.37 -11.23 9.87
N ARG A 16 -19.22 -9.97 9.43
CA ARG A 16 -18.19 -9.02 9.87
C ARG A 16 -16.77 -9.44 9.51
N HIS A 17 -16.58 -10.34 8.54
CA HIS A 17 -15.26 -10.70 7.98
C HIS A 17 -14.77 -9.60 7.04
N VAL A 18 -14.49 -8.43 7.61
CA VAL A 18 -14.16 -7.19 6.90
C VAL A 18 -12.95 -6.51 7.53
N CYS A 19 -12.30 -5.67 6.74
CA CYS A 19 -11.32 -4.71 7.21
C CYS A 19 -11.65 -3.34 6.61
N ALA A 20 -11.23 -2.27 7.30
CA ALA A 20 -11.29 -0.93 6.78
C ALA A 20 -9.87 -0.45 6.46
N ALA A 21 -9.68 0.27 5.36
CA ALA A 21 -8.42 0.92 5.00
C ALA A 21 -8.71 2.32 4.43
N THR A 22 -7.81 3.27 4.65
CA THR A 22 -8.00 4.66 4.19
C THR A 22 -7.64 4.89 2.72
N GLY A 23 -6.78 4.05 2.15
CA GLY A 23 -6.34 4.20 0.76
C GLY A 23 -5.42 3.07 0.31
N ASP A 24 -4.32 2.86 1.03
CA ASP A 24 -3.35 1.82 0.69
C ASP A 24 -3.90 0.41 0.92
N LYS A 25 -3.40 -0.54 0.12
CA LYS A 25 -3.75 -1.97 0.21
C LYS A 25 -3.00 -2.63 1.37
N ILE A 26 -3.37 -2.28 2.60
CA ILE A 26 -2.82 -2.88 3.82
C ILE A 26 -3.53 -4.22 4.08
N ILE A 27 -2.77 -5.30 4.09
CA ILE A 27 -3.28 -6.65 4.35
C ILE A 27 -3.07 -6.96 5.84
N ILE A 28 -4.13 -7.45 6.50
CA ILE A 28 -4.10 -7.87 7.90
C ILE A 28 -4.64 -9.30 7.97
N ASP A 29 -3.80 -10.25 8.41
CA ASP A 29 -4.22 -11.56 8.89
C ASP A 29 -4.20 -11.53 10.42
N PHE A 30 -5.38 -11.49 11.03
CA PHE A 30 -5.56 -11.43 12.47
C PHE A 30 -6.41 -12.60 12.94
N ARG A 31 -5.84 -13.40 13.85
CA ARG A 31 -6.46 -14.62 14.37
C ARG A 31 -6.38 -14.68 15.88
N LEU A 32 -7.41 -15.27 16.48
CA LEU A 32 -7.46 -15.59 17.89
C LEU A 32 -7.85 -17.05 18.04
N ASN A 33 -6.91 -17.89 18.49
CA ASN A 33 -6.98 -19.33 18.37
C ASN A 33 -7.22 -19.72 16.91
N ASP A 34 -8.33 -20.42 16.62
CA ASP A 34 -8.71 -20.81 15.26
C ASP A 34 -9.72 -19.83 14.63
N ALA A 35 -10.11 -18.77 15.35
CA ALA A 35 -11.09 -17.78 14.91
C ALA A 35 -10.45 -16.69 14.04
N PHE A 36 -11.19 -16.22 13.04
CA PHE A 36 -10.80 -15.15 12.14
C PHE A 36 -11.45 -13.81 12.54
N MET A 37 -10.92 -12.69 12.03
CA MET A 37 -11.50 -11.37 12.29
C MET A 37 -13.01 -11.32 11.95
N GLY A 38 -13.84 -10.92 12.92
CA GLY A 38 -15.31 -10.92 12.84
C GLY A 38 -16.01 -12.03 13.61
N ASP A 39 -15.28 -13.08 14.00
CA ASP A 39 -15.81 -14.26 14.70
C ASP A 39 -16.03 -14.06 16.20
N VAL A 40 -16.79 -15.00 16.78
CA VAL A 40 -16.97 -15.16 18.23
C VAL A 40 -16.37 -16.48 18.67
N VAL A 41 -15.58 -16.49 19.74
CA VAL A 41 -14.89 -17.66 20.28
C VAL A 41 -15.08 -17.76 21.78
N ARG A 42 -15.12 -18.98 22.32
CA ARG A 42 -15.17 -19.24 23.77
C ARG A 42 -13.81 -19.74 24.24
N SER A 43 -13.08 -18.91 24.98
CA SER A 43 -11.80 -19.32 25.59
C SER A 43 -11.28 -18.34 26.62
N ASN A 44 -10.71 -18.89 27.70
CA ASN A 44 -9.91 -18.15 28.67
C ASN A 44 -8.45 -17.98 28.23
N SER A 45 -7.92 -18.92 27.42
CA SER A 45 -6.58 -18.81 26.82
C SER A 45 -6.70 -18.38 25.36
N ARG A 46 -6.14 -17.21 25.04
CA ARG A 46 -6.37 -16.54 23.77
C ARG A 46 -5.03 -16.38 23.05
N ARG A 47 -4.73 -17.32 22.16
CA ARG A 47 -3.53 -17.29 21.32
C ARG A 47 -3.78 -16.32 20.17
N ILE A 48 -3.03 -15.24 20.11
CA ILE A 48 -3.19 -14.20 19.11
C ILE A 48 -2.08 -14.35 18.08
N TYR A 49 -2.48 -14.42 16.81
CA TYR A 49 -1.57 -14.34 15.67
C TYR A 49 -1.92 -13.11 14.83
N LEU A 50 -0.88 -12.45 14.36
CA LEU A 50 -0.97 -11.27 13.54
C LEU A 50 0.12 -11.30 12.47
N ASN A 51 -0.28 -11.11 11.21
CA ASN A 51 0.64 -10.81 10.12
C ASN A 51 0.09 -9.64 9.29
N VAL A 52 0.92 -8.63 9.07
CA VAL A 52 0.56 -7.40 8.38
C VAL A 52 1.53 -7.17 7.23
N THR A 53 1.00 -6.83 6.06
CA THR A 53 1.78 -6.38 4.90
C THR A 53 1.22 -5.04 4.41
N GLY A 54 2.02 -3.99 4.50
CA GLY A 54 1.70 -2.65 3.99
C GLY A 54 2.26 -2.39 2.59
N GLU A 55 1.83 -1.28 1.99
CA GLU A 55 2.37 -0.74 0.72
C GLU A 55 3.45 0.34 0.91
N SER A 56 3.74 0.65 2.18
CA SER A 56 4.66 1.66 2.70
C SER A 56 5.17 1.22 4.07
N CYS A 57 6.21 1.89 4.58
CA CYS A 57 6.79 1.57 5.89
C CYS A 57 5.72 1.60 6.98
N ILE A 58 5.62 0.55 7.77
CA ILE A 58 4.77 0.50 8.97
C ILE A 58 5.36 1.47 10.01
N ASP A 59 4.51 2.33 10.57
CA ASP A 59 4.85 3.14 11.74
C ASP A 59 4.66 2.30 13.00
N TYR A 60 3.47 1.70 13.15
CA TYR A 60 3.20 0.70 14.18
C TYR A 60 1.97 -0.14 13.85
N VAL A 61 1.87 -1.28 14.53
CA VAL A 61 0.66 -2.11 14.62
C VAL A 61 0.27 -2.25 16.08
N ASP A 62 -1.00 -1.98 16.40
CA ASP A 62 -1.55 -2.19 17.73
C ASP A 62 -2.50 -3.38 17.74
N VAL A 63 -2.34 -4.26 18.73
CA VAL A 63 -3.38 -5.18 19.18
C VAL A 63 -4.15 -4.50 20.30
N VAL A 64 -5.45 -4.27 20.10
CA VAL A 64 -6.30 -3.54 21.02
C VAL A 64 -7.29 -4.51 21.67
N LYS A 65 -7.35 -4.55 23.00
CA LYS A 65 -8.32 -5.30 23.80
C LYS A 65 -9.21 -4.32 24.55
N ASN A 66 -10.52 -4.40 24.37
CA ASN A 66 -11.49 -3.56 25.10
C ASN A 66 -11.21 -2.04 25.04
N GLY A 67 -10.65 -1.56 23.92
CA GLY A 67 -10.29 -0.15 23.73
C GLY A 67 -8.93 0.26 24.33
N GLN A 68 -8.21 -0.65 24.97
CA GLN A 68 -6.85 -0.43 25.47
C GLN A 68 -5.82 -1.16 24.60
N ILE A 69 -4.66 -0.55 24.40
CA ILE A 69 -3.57 -1.19 23.66
C ILE A 69 -3.02 -2.32 24.54
N LEU A 70 -3.16 -3.54 24.06
CA LEU A 70 -2.60 -4.73 24.70
C LEU A 70 -1.14 -4.93 24.30
N ALA A 71 -0.83 -4.73 23.01
CA ALA A 71 0.52 -4.81 22.48
C ALA A 71 0.70 -3.83 21.33
N ARG A 72 1.94 -3.33 21.16
CA ARG A 72 2.34 -2.48 20.04
C ARG A 72 3.65 -2.99 19.44
N MET A 73 3.64 -3.23 18.13
CA MET A 73 4.84 -3.50 17.34
C MET A 73 5.18 -2.22 16.56
N ASN A 74 6.32 -1.61 16.86
CA ASN A 74 6.78 -0.42 16.14
C ASN A 74 7.59 -0.84 14.91
N GLY A 75 7.33 -0.18 13.77
CA GLY A 75 8.20 -0.30 12.61
C GLY A 75 9.45 0.59 12.76
N PRO A 76 10.48 0.37 11.94
CA PRO A 76 11.71 1.15 12.01
C PRO A 76 11.46 2.64 11.71
N LEU A 77 12.19 3.52 12.38
CA LEU A 77 12.17 4.96 12.04
C LEU A 77 12.78 5.21 10.66
N THR A 78 13.92 4.56 10.41
CA THR A 78 14.63 4.59 9.14
C THR A 78 14.76 3.15 8.66
N PRO A 79 14.24 2.81 7.47
CA PRO A 79 14.45 1.47 6.91
C PRO A 79 15.94 1.15 6.83
N VAL A 80 16.31 -0.02 7.36
CA VAL A 80 17.68 -0.53 7.31
C VAL A 80 17.82 -1.39 6.07
N ALA A 81 18.81 -1.09 5.23
CA ALA A 81 19.10 -1.92 4.07
C ALA A 81 19.53 -3.32 4.56
N PRO A 82 18.92 -4.40 4.05
CA PRO A 82 19.23 -5.74 4.52
C PRO A 82 20.66 -6.17 4.16
N GLU A 83 21.20 -7.06 4.98
CA GLU A 83 22.44 -7.79 4.70
C GLU A 83 22.20 -8.79 3.57
N GLY A 84 23.12 -8.86 2.60
CA GLY A 84 22.97 -9.69 1.39
C GLY A 84 22.91 -8.88 0.09
N ASP A 85 23.09 -9.60 -1.01
CA ASP A 85 23.18 -9.02 -2.35
C ASP A 85 21.81 -8.76 -2.95
N THR A 86 20.89 -9.72 -2.84
CA THR A 86 19.51 -9.63 -3.30
C THR A 86 18.59 -9.10 -2.22
N VAL A 87 17.77 -8.12 -2.58
CA VAL A 87 16.86 -7.43 -1.66
C VAL A 87 15.43 -7.54 -2.21
N ARG A 88 14.50 -7.95 -1.34
CA ARG A 88 13.07 -7.76 -1.58
C ARG A 88 12.64 -6.40 -1.02
N CYS A 89 12.06 -5.56 -1.86
CA CYS A 89 11.65 -4.22 -1.47
C CYS A 89 10.45 -3.72 -2.28
N LYS A 90 9.76 -2.71 -1.74
CA LYS A 90 8.78 -1.92 -2.49
C LYS A 90 9.37 -0.59 -2.92
N VAL A 91 9.19 -0.23 -4.20
CA VAL A 91 9.56 1.08 -4.76
C VAL A 91 8.33 1.71 -5.38
N LYS A 92 7.91 2.86 -4.83
CA LYS A 92 6.84 3.66 -5.41
C LYS A 92 7.40 4.61 -6.46
N VAL A 93 6.81 4.65 -7.65
CA VAL A 93 7.15 5.62 -8.70
C VAL A 93 5.95 6.52 -8.95
N ASP A 94 6.09 7.80 -8.60
CA ASP A 94 5.08 8.84 -8.78
C ASP A 94 5.31 9.64 -10.08
N PHE A 95 4.21 10.04 -10.71
CA PHE A 95 4.14 10.81 -11.96
C PHE A 95 3.20 12.00 -11.75
N GLY A 96 3.69 13.23 -11.95
CA GLY A 96 2.84 14.43 -11.87
C GLY A 96 3.58 15.72 -11.58
N TRP A 97 3.08 16.51 -10.61
CA TRP A 97 3.57 17.86 -10.26
C TRP A 97 3.50 18.91 -11.38
N ASN A 98 2.72 18.65 -12.43
CA ASN A 98 2.49 19.64 -13.48
C ASN A 98 1.95 20.95 -12.89
N ARG A 99 2.24 22.07 -13.55
CA ARG A 99 1.69 23.39 -13.22
C ARG A 99 0.57 23.82 -14.16
N GLU A 100 0.57 23.26 -15.37
CA GLU A 100 -0.40 23.60 -16.40
C GLU A 100 -1.77 22.95 -16.13
N GLU A 101 -2.82 23.58 -16.64
CA GLU A 101 -4.19 23.02 -16.57
C GLU A 101 -4.34 21.74 -17.40
N ARG A 102 -3.54 21.61 -18.46
CA ARG A 102 -3.59 20.46 -19.34
C ARG A 102 -3.06 19.22 -18.63
N TYR A 103 -3.74 18.10 -18.83
CA TYR A 103 -3.23 16.80 -18.40
C TYR A 103 -1.88 16.50 -19.05
N VAL A 104 -0.98 15.96 -18.24
CA VAL A 104 0.20 15.26 -18.74
C VAL A 104 -0.22 13.82 -18.99
N HIS A 105 -0.04 13.37 -20.22
CA HIS A 105 -0.17 11.98 -20.60
C HIS A 105 1.19 11.31 -20.44
N TRP A 106 1.25 10.28 -19.60
CA TRP A 106 2.43 9.45 -19.40
C TRP A 106 2.19 8.13 -20.09
N GLN A 107 2.93 7.88 -21.16
CA GLN A 107 2.90 6.59 -21.84
C GLN A 107 4.32 6.05 -21.90
N GLY A 108 4.49 4.84 -21.38
CA GLY A 108 5.83 4.26 -21.23
C GLY A 108 5.84 3.05 -20.32
N LYS A 109 7.02 2.72 -19.82
CA LYS A 109 7.22 1.55 -18.99
C LYS A 109 8.24 1.75 -17.88
N LEU A 110 8.04 0.97 -16.82
CA LEU A 110 9.05 0.72 -15.79
C LEU A 110 9.66 -0.65 -16.05
N SER A 111 10.99 -0.76 -15.96
CA SER A 111 11.70 -2.03 -16.21
C SER A 111 12.87 -2.25 -15.27
N VAL A 112 13.23 -3.52 -15.05
CA VAL A 112 14.39 -3.93 -14.25
C VAL A 112 15.36 -4.76 -15.09
N ASN A 113 16.66 -4.46 -15.00
CA ASN A 113 17.68 -5.21 -15.75
C ASN A 113 18.11 -6.52 -15.06
N LYS A 114 17.99 -6.60 -13.73
CA LYS A 114 18.33 -7.74 -12.88
C LYS A 114 17.20 -8.01 -11.89
N GLY A 115 17.12 -9.24 -11.39
CA GLY A 115 16.03 -9.65 -10.51
C GLY A 115 14.67 -9.66 -11.22
N ARG A 116 13.60 -9.37 -10.50
CA ARG A 116 12.23 -9.40 -11.04
C ARG A 116 11.27 -8.44 -10.35
N ILE A 117 10.23 -8.05 -11.08
CA ILE A 117 9.00 -7.45 -10.57
C ILE A 117 8.10 -8.59 -10.08
N VAL A 118 7.82 -8.61 -8.78
CA VAL A 118 6.93 -9.59 -8.13
C VAL A 118 5.47 -9.19 -8.32
N SER A 119 5.16 -7.90 -8.15
CA SER A 119 3.82 -7.35 -8.38
C SER A 119 3.84 -5.84 -8.59
N VAL A 120 2.72 -5.32 -9.12
CA VAL A 120 2.52 -3.89 -9.35
C VAL A 120 1.19 -3.47 -8.73
N THR A 121 1.24 -2.61 -7.70
CA THR A 121 0.05 -2.06 -7.05
C THR A 121 -0.24 -0.65 -7.60
N PRO A 122 -1.41 -0.38 -8.19
CA PRO A 122 -1.76 0.95 -8.66
C PRO A 122 -2.09 1.89 -7.50
N CYS A 123 -1.60 3.13 -7.56
CA CYS A 123 -1.99 4.24 -6.70
C CYS A 123 -2.68 5.32 -7.54
N PHE A 124 -3.68 4.91 -8.31
CA PHE A 124 -4.35 5.77 -9.27
C PHE A 124 -5.44 6.61 -8.61
N ARG A 125 -5.53 7.87 -9.05
CA ARG A 125 -6.55 8.83 -8.65
C ARG A 125 -7.48 9.09 -9.83
N GLY A 126 -8.77 9.04 -9.58
CA GLY A 126 -9.81 9.42 -10.54
C GLY A 126 -10.06 10.93 -10.54
N ALA A 127 -10.84 11.39 -11.51
CA ALA A 127 -11.27 12.77 -11.57
C ALA A 127 -12.27 13.07 -10.43
N ALA A 128 -12.14 14.23 -9.78
CA ALA A 128 -12.96 14.63 -8.63
C ALA A 128 -14.33 15.22 -9.03
N PHE A 129 -15.00 14.64 -10.03
CA PHE A 129 -16.31 15.10 -10.48
C PHE A 129 -17.39 14.15 -9.98
N THR A 130 -18.26 14.64 -9.10
CA THR A 130 -19.38 13.88 -8.53
C THR A 130 -20.70 14.11 -9.28
N SER A 131 -20.76 15.11 -10.17
CA SER A 131 -21.90 15.44 -11.05
C SER A 131 -21.40 16.16 -12.31
N PRO A 132 -22.10 16.08 -13.46
CA PRO A 132 -21.84 16.92 -14.63
C PRO A 132 -21.92 18.40 -14.24
N GLN A 133 -20.98 19.23 -14.71
CA GLN A 133 -21.05 20.67 -14.53
C GLN A 133 -22.08 21.27 -15.51
N GLU A 134 -22.73 22.37 -15.12
CA GLU A 134 -23.70 23.05 -15.96
C GLU A 134 -23.04 23.51 -17.27
N GLY A 135 -23.50 22.98 -18.41
CA GLY A 135 -22.93 23.26 -19.74
C GLY A 135 -21.95 22.22 -20.29
N GLU A 136 -21.53 21.22 -19.51
CA GLU A 136 -20.73 20.09 -20.00
C GLU A 136 -21.61 18.88 -20.30
N THR A 137 -21.89 18.62 -21.58
CA THR A 137 -22.74 17.50 -22.03
C THR A 137 -21.97 16.19 -22.26
N GLU A 138 -20.64 16.26 -22.41
CA GLU A 138 -19.75 15.11 -22.55
C GLU A 138 -18.44 15.38 -21.81
N PHE A 139 -18.08 14.53 -20.85
CA PHE A 139 -16.79 14.60 -20.17
C PHE A 139 -15.94 13.38 -20.52
N LYS A 140 -14.80 13.61 -21.18
CA LYS A 140 -13.84 12.55 -21.48
C LYS A 140 -13.05 12.23 -20.21
N THR A 141 -13.49 11.19 -19.50
CA THR A 141 -12.75 10.69 -18.33
C THR A 141 -11.43 10.07 -18.78
N HIS A 142 -10.32 10.65 -18.31
CA HIS A 142 -9.00 10.06 -18.44
C HIS A 142 -8.86 8.89 -17.46
N VAL A 143 -8.61 7.70 -17.99
CA VAL A 143 -8.53 6.47 -17.20
C VAL A 143 -7.09 6.00 -17.16
N ASN A 144 -6.53 5.94 -15.95
CA ASN A 144 -5.20 5.39 -15.69
C ASN A 144 -5.22 3.86 -15.79
N ARG A 145 -4.22 3.26 -16.43
CA ARG A 145 -4.13 1.82 -16.64
C ARG A 145 -2.71 1.30 -16.45
N ILE A 146 -2.65 0.10 -15.87
CA ILE A 146 -1.54 -0.82 -16.06
C ILE A 146 -1.88 -1.62 -17.31
N LEU A 147 -1.13 -1.45 -18.39
CA LEU A 147 -1.38 -2.12 -19.67
C LEU A 147 -0.87 -3.56 -19.66
N SER A 148 0.27 -3.79 -19.00
CA SER A 148 0.88 -5.11 -18.86
C SER A 148 1.71 -5.21 -17.58
N VAL A 149 1.82 -6.42 -17.04
CA VAL A 149 2.71 -6.76 -15.93
C VAL A 149 3.48 -8.01 -16.30
N GLY A 150 4.81 -7.90 -16.34
CA GLY A 150 5.73 -9.01 -16.48
C GLY A 150 6.83 -8.95 -15.43
N GLU A 151 7.65 -9.99 -15.36
CA GLU A 151 8.74 -10.07 -14.37
C GLU A 151 9.86 -9.05 -14.61
N LYS A 152 9.96 -8.47 -15.82
CA LYS A 152 11.03 -7.53 -16.19
C LYS A 152 10.53 -6.12 -16.44
N GLU A 153 9.26 -5.95 -16.77
CA GLU A 153 8.71 -4.66 -17.09
C GLU A 153 7.20 -4.59 -16.84
N THR A 154 6.70 -3.37 -16.68
CA THR A 154 5.28 -3.05 -16.64
C THR A 154 5.02 -1.81 -17.48
N GLU A 155 4.06 -1.89 -18.40
CA GLU A 155 3.66 -0.77 -19.25
C GLU A 155 2.49 -0.01 -18.62
N LEU A 156 2.57 1.32 -18.66
CA LEU A 156 1.62 2.21 -18.00
C LEU A 156 1.07 3.25 -18.99
N ASP A 157 -0.21 3.57 -18.82
CA ASP A 157 -0.92 4.63 -19.52
C ASP A 157 -1.63 5.50 -18.47
N LEU A 158 -1.03 6.65 -18.13
CA LEU A 158 -1.44 7.47 -16.99
C LEU A 158 -1.70 8.92 -17.39
N TYR A 159 -2.58 9.57 -16.63
CA TYR A 159 -2.91 10.98 -16.76
C TYR A 159 -2.82 11.65 -15.40
N SER A 160 -1.93 12.64 -15.30
CA SER A 160 -1.83 13.49 -14.11
C SER A 160 -2.16 14.93 -14.45
N SER A 161 -2.73 15.66 -13.50
CA SER A 161 -2.92 17.11 -13.58
C SER A 161 -2.14 17.82 -12.48
N LYS A 162 -2.19 19.15 -12.46
CA LYS A 162 -1.69 19.92 -11.33
C LYS A 162 -2.47 19.57 -10.06
N ASN A 163 -1.80 19.65 -8.91
CA ASN A 163 -2.49 19.56 -7.63
C ASN A 163 -3.48 20.74 -7.51
N PRO A 164 -4.77 20.50 -7.20
CA PRO A 164 -5.74 21.59 -7.03
C PRO A 164 -5.38 22.56 -5.90
N ASN A 165 -4.69 22.05 -4.88
CA ASN A 165 -4.21 22.79 -3.73
C ASN A 165 -2.99 22.06 -3.11
N THR A 166 -2.46 22.56 -2.00
CA THR A 166 -1.25 22.00 -1.36
C THR A 166 -1.47 20.67 -0.65
N THR A 167 -2.70 20.22 -0.44
CA THR A 167 -3.04 19.02 0.34
C THR A 167 -3.72 17.92 -0.49
N THR A 168 -4.21 18.25 -1.69
CA THR A 168 -4.86 17.31 -2.62
C THR A 168 -3.89 16.89 -3.70
N ALA A 169 -3.35 15.68 -3.59
CA ALA A 169 -2.47 15.11 -4.60
C ALA A 169 -3.27 14.75 -5.87
N ALA A 170 -2.77 15.17 -7.04
CA ALA A 170 -3.27 14.79 -8.37
C ALA A 170 -2.25 13.96 -9.18
N MET A 171 -1.20 13.50 -8.53
CA MET A 171 -0.22 12.57 -9.10
C MET A 171 -0.81 11.18 -9.23
N GLN A 172 -0.25 10.43 -10.17
CA GLN A 172 -0.48 9.00 -10.33
C GLN A 172 0.76 8.26 -9.86
N ALA A 173 0.59 7.03 -9.38
CA ALA A 173 1.74 6.22 -9.03
C ALA A 173 1.47 4.74 -9.22
N VAL A 174 2.55 3.98 -9.25
CA VAL A 174 2.53 2.54 -9.00
C VAL A 174 3.56 2.18 -7.94
N ILE A 175 3.31 1.11 -7.21
CA ILE A 175 4.26 0.52 -6.27
C ILE A 175 4.71 -0.80 -6.87
N LEU A 176 6.01 -0.93 -7.10
CA LEU A 176 6.64 -2.15 -7.56
C LEU A 176 7.12 -2.95 -6.34
N ASP A 177 6.63 -4.17 -6.14
CA ASP A 177 7.29 -5.16 -5.28
C ASP A 177 8.39 -5.81 -6.12
N LEU A 178 9.65 -5.60 -5.73
CA LEU A 178 10.85 -5.97 -6.46
C LEU A 178 11.67 -6.97 -5.66
N GLU A 179 12.28 -7.92 -6.35
CA GLU A 179 13.30 -8.81 -5.80
C GLU A 179 14.51 -8.77 -6.73
N MET A 180 15.56 -8.06 -6.34
CA MET A 180 16.71 -7.80 -7.22
C MET A 180 17.98 -7.49 -6.42
N PRO A 181 19.17 -7.68 -7.03
CA PRO A 181 20.42 -7.29 -6.39
C PRO A 181 20.54 -5.76 -6.24
N LYS A 182 21.33 -5.29 -5.26
CA LYS A 182 21.57 -3.86 -5.01
C LYS A 182 22.12 -3.11 -6.23
N ASP A 183 22.86 -3.80 -7.10
CA ASP A 183 23.40 -3.25 -8.36
C ASP A 183 22.44 -3.40 -9.56
N GLY A 184 21.27 -3.99 -9.36
CA GLY A 184 20.20 -4.00 -10.35
C GLY A 184 19.64 -2.60 -10.51
N VAL A 185 19.19 -2.29 -11.72
CA VAL A 185 18.71 -0.97 -12.14
C VAL A 185 17.21 -1.03 -12.39
N LEU A 186 16.49 -0.08 -11.78
CA LEU A 186 15.12 0.28 -12.13
C LEU A 186 15.15 1.46 -13.11
N THR A 187 14.50 1.28 -14.25
CA THR A 187 14.46 2.25 -15.35
C THR A 187 13.02 2.73 -15.54
N ALA A 188 12.82 4.05 -15.66
CA ALA A 188 11.60 4.64 -16.19
C ALA A 188 11.86 5.20 -17.59
N ASP A 189 11.10 4.71 -18.58
CA ASP A 189 11.13 5.18 -19.97
C ASP A 189 9.75 5.72 -20.33
N PHE A 190 9.62 7.05 -20.34
CA PHE A 190 8.35 7.75 -20.53
C PHE A 190 8.57 9.00 -21.37
N ASN A 191 7.67 9.22 -22.33
CA ASN A 191 7.62 10.45 -23.14
C ASN A 191 8.98 10.81 -23.79
N GLY A 192 9.73 9.79 -24.24
CA GLY A 192 11.03 9.96 -24.88
C GLY A 192 12.20 10.27 -23.92
N LYS A 193 11.99 10.16 -22.60
CA LYS A 193 13.03 10.30 -21.59
C LYS A 193 13.21 9.03 -20.79
N LYS A 194 14.48 8.72 -20.53
CA LYS A 194 14.90 7.55 -19.76
C LYS A 194 15.65 7.98 -18.51
N PHE A 195 15.22 7.49 -17.36
CA PHE A 195 15.87 7.71 -16.06
C PHE A 195 16.16 6.36 -15.40
N GLU A 196 17.32 6.23 -14.78
CA GLU A 196 17.84 4.96 -14.29
C GLU A 196 18.46 5.15 -12.90
N HIS A 197 18.11 4.24 -11.98
CA HIS A 197 18.72 4.16 -10.66
C HIS A 197 18.95 2.73 -10.25
N THR A 198 20.09 2.48 -9.62
CA THR A 198 20.34 1.22 -8.94
C THR A 198 19.45 1.08 -7.71
N LEU A 199 19.14 -0.15 -7.31
CA LEU A 199 18.43 -0.39 -6.07
C LEU A 199 19.22 0.15 -4.86
N GLY A 200 20.55 0.06 -4.88
CA GLY A 200 21.43 0.64 -3.86
C GLY A 200 21.19 2.14 -3.66
N GLU A 201 21.14 2.93 -4.72
CA GLU A 201 20.84 4.36 -4.65
C GLU A 201 19.44 4.63 -4.08
N LEU A 202 18.45 3.82 -4.46
CA LEU A 202 17.08 3.96 -3.98
C LEU A 202 16.93 3.55 -2.51
N LEU A 203 17.76 2.65 -1.98
CA LEU A 203 17.78 2.30 -0.56
C LEU A 203 18.27 3.47 0.31
N GLU A 204 19.17 4.31 -0.22
CA GLU A 204 19.68 5.51 0.44
C GLU A 204 18.65 6.66 0.43
N GLY A 205 17.85 6.78 -0.63
CA GLY A 205 16.82 7.81 -0.69
C GLY A 205 16.12 7.94 -2.04
N SER A 206 15.11 8.80 -2.08
CA SER A 206 14.36 9.09 -3.30
C SER A 206 15.21 9.78 -4.37
N ARG A 207 14.79 9.68 -5.63
CA ARG A 207 15.40 10.34 -6.80
C ARG A 207 14.32 10.95 -7.68
N SER A 208 14.41 12.24 -7.98
CA SER A 208 13.41 13.00 -8.73
C SER A 208 13.96 13.55 -10.03
N HIS A 209 13.17 13.51 -11.10
CA HIS A 209 13.56 14.02 -12.40
C HIS A 209 12.47 14.89 -13.02
N PHE A 210 12.84 16.11 -13.42
CA PHE A 210 11.98 16.98 -14.20
C PHE A 210 12.01 16.59 -15.68
N MET A 211 10.84 16.57 -16.32
CA MET A 211 10.69 16.19 -17.72
C MET A 211 11.13 17.27 -18.70
N ILE A 212 11.10 18.55 -18.37
CA ILE A 212 11.53 19.64 -19.28
C ILE A 212 12.57 20.52 -18.60
N GLY A 213 12.34 20.86 -17.34
CA GLY A 213 13.21 21.73 -16.55
C GLY A 213 12.59 22.00 -15.19
N TRP A 214 13.23 22.86 -14.40
CA TRP A 214 12.74 23.20 -13.06
C TRP A 214 11.25 23.58 -13.11
N LEU A 215 10.44 22.92 -12.28
CA LEU A 215 8.99 23.08 -12.16
C LEU A 215 8.11 22.54 -13.29
N SER A 216 8.68 21.77 -14.22
CA SER A 216 7.85 20.94 -15.10
C SER A 216 7.25 19.77 -14.32
N GLU A 217 6.42 18.99 -15.00
CA GLU A 217 6.06 17.66 -14.57
C GLU A 217 7.31 16.80 -14.28
N ALA A 218 7.17 15.84 -13.38
CA ALA A 218 8.29 15.06 -12.84
C ALA A 218 7.93 13.60 -12.61
N ILE A 219 8.96 12.76 -12.65
CA ILE A 219 8.96 11.38 -12.19
C ILE A 219 9.75 11.31 -10.89
N LEU A 220 9.16 10.73 -9.84
CA LEU A 220 9.81 10.51 -8.55
C LEU A 220 9.91 9.00 -8.28
N PHE A 221 11.14 8.50 -8.21
CA PHE A 221 11.44 7.22 -7.61
C PHE A 221 11.53 7.44 -6.10
N ASN A 222 10.57 6.91 -5.35
CA ASN A 222 10.63 6.96 -3.89
C ASN A 222 11.72 6.02 -3.37
N ARG A 223 12.18 6.29 -2.15
CA ARG A 223 13.10 5.41 -1.43
C ARG A 223 12.59 3.96 -1.46
N ALA A 224 13.47 3.03 -1.78
CA ALA A 224 13.20 1.61 -1.70
C ALA A 224 12.97 1.20 -0.24
N MET A 225 11.88 0.47 -0.01
CA MET A 225 11.44 0.03 1.31
C MET A 225 11.69 -1.47 1.42
N PRO A 226 12.71 -1.93 2.17
CA PRO A 226 12.95 -3.36 2.37
C PRO A 226 11.78 -4.08 3.05
N GLU A 227 11.64 -5.38 2.86
CA GLU A 227 10.57 -6.20 3.47
C GLU A 227 10.38 -5.95 4.97
N SER A 228 11.48 -5.87 5.71
CA SER A 228 11.48 -5.63 7.17
C SER A 228 10.79 -4.34 7.63
N CYS A 229 10.54 -3.37 6.74
CA CYS A 229 9.82 -2.15 7.10
C CYS A 229 8.34 -2.14 6.71
N PHE A 230 7.88 -3.04 5.82
CA PHE A 230 6.48 -3.10 5.40
C PHE A 230 5.78 -4.41 5.79
N THR A 231 6.48 -5.36 6.42
CA THR A 231 5.88 -6.57 7.01
C THR A 231 6.07 -6.63 8.52
N VAL A 232 5.05 -7.08 9.26
CA VAL A 232 5.13 -7.38 10.70
C VAL A 232 4.43 -8.70 10.97
N GLU A 233 5.14 -9.64 11.59
CA GLU A 233 4.57 -10.89 12.12
C GLU A 233 4.71 -10.91 13.65
N HIS A 234 3.65 -11.30 14.35
CA HIS A 234 3.64 -11.35 15.81
C HIS A 234 2.74 -12.47 16.34
N TYR A 235 3.20 -13.09 17.43
CA TYR A 235 2.48 -14.11 18.17
C TYR A 235 2.49 -13.75 19.65
N MET A 236 1.34 -13.85 20.31
CA MET A 236 1.23 -13.67 21.76
C MET A 236 0.11 -14.51 22.36
N GLU A 237 0.06 -14.60 23.68
CA GLU A 237 -1.02 -15.26 24.40
C GLU A 237 -1.56 -14.33 25.49
N ASP A 238 -2.88 -14.22 25.58
CA ASP A 238 -3.59 -13.53 26.65
C ASP A 238 -4.41 -14.54 27.46
N LYS A 239 -4.13 -14.62 28.76
CA LYS A 239 -4.75 -15.56 29.71
C LYS A 239 -5.68 -14.89 30.72
N GLU A 240 -5.90 -13.57 30.59
CA GLU A 240 -6.60 -12.78 31.58
C GLU A 240 -7.90 -12.20 31.03
N PRO A 241 -9.02 -12.95 31.04
CA PRO A 241 -10.34 -12.39 30.75
C PRO A 241 -10.63 -11.15 31.61
N GLN A 242 -11.05 -10.05 30.97
CA GLN A 242 -11.40 -8.79 31.66
C GLN A 242 -12.91 -8.60 31.74
N ARG A 243 -13.67 -9.23 30.86
CA ARG A 243 -15.14 -9.15 30.75
C ARG A 243 -15.71 -10.54 30.44
N ASP A 244 -17.03 -10.67 30.56
CA ASP A 244 -17.76 -11.87 30.08
C ASP A 244 -17.56 -12.08 28.57
N THR A 245 -17.42 -10.98 27.83
CA THR A 245 -17.01 -10.98 26.42
C THR A 245 -15.99 -9.87 26.21
N ASP A 246 -14.74 -10.25 26.01
CA ASP A 246 -13.69 -9.34 25.58
C ASP A 246 -13.74 -9.19 24.05
N TYR A 247 -13.31 -8.05 23.52
CA TYR A 247 -13.11 -7.90 22.07
C TYR A 247 -11.69 -7.45 21.75
N TYR A 248 -11.16 -7.99 20.66
CA TYR A 248 -9.82 -7.73 20.16
C TYR A 248 -9.90 -7.23 18.73
N TYR A 249 -9.17 -6.17 18.39
CA TYR A 249 -8.99 -5.78 16.99
C TYR A 249 -7.58 -5.25 16.77
N VAL A 250 -7.19 -5.20 15.51
CA VAL A 250 -5.90 -4.66 15.09
C VAL A 250 -6.10 -3.33 14.39
N ARG A 251 -5.21 -2.38 14.66
CA ARG A 251 -5.05 -1.19 13.82
C ARG A 251 -3.60 -1.05 13.38
N VAL A 252 -3.42 -0.68 12.13
CA VAL A 252 -2.13 -0.48 11.48
C VAL A 252 -2.04 0.97 11.06
N ARG A 253 -0.88 1.60 11.32
CA ARG A 253 -0.52 2.90 10.77
C ARG A 253 0.74 2.77 9.95
N GLN A 254 0.75 3.37 8.76
CA GLN A 254 1.92 3.50 7.90
C GLN A 254 2.52 4.92 8.01
N ARG A 255 3.78 5.06 7.60
CA ARG A 255 4.55 6.32 7.64
C ARG A 255 4.01 7.38 6.67
N ASP A 256 3.32 6.97 5.62
CA ASP A 256 2.60 7.88 4.70
C ASP A 256 1.24 8.35 5.23
N GLY A 257 0.89 7.96 6.46
CA GLY A 257 -0.33 8.36 7.13
C GLY A 257 -1.55 7.50 6.78
N GLN A 258 -1.40 6.45 5.96
CA GLN A 258 -2.49 5.50 5.71
C GLN A 258 -2.70 4.56 6.90
N TRP A 259 -3.95 4.13 7.07
CA TRP A 259 -4.38 3.28 8.17
C TRP A 259 -5.19 2.10 7.68
N ALA A 260 -5.17 1.03 8.46
CA ALA A 260 -6.13 -0.05 8.35
C ALA A 260 -6.57 -0.59 9.72
N TRP A 261 -7.76 -1.19 9.75
CA TRP A 261 -8.36 -1.80 10.93
C TRP A 261 -8.96 -3.16 10.55
N SER A 262 -8.75 -4.16 11.41
CA SER A 262 -9.50 -5.41 11.33
C SER A 262 -10.87 -5.24 11.97
N SER A 263 -11.83 -6.06 11.56
CA SER A 263 -12.99 -6.35 12.40
C SER A 263 -12.55 -6.92 13.75
N PRO A 264 -13.33 -6.69 14.83
CA PRO A 264 -13.05 -7.33 16.10
C PRO A 264 -13.26 -8.84 16.06
N ILE A 265 -12.55 -9.56 16.94
CA ILE A 265 -12.89 -10.92 17.38
C ILE A 265 -13.42 -10.81 18.80
N TRP A 266 -14.56 -11.44 19.08
CA TRP A 266 -15.17 -11.46 20.41
C TRP A 266 -14.81 -12.77 21.12
N ALA A 267 -14.22 -12.67 22.32
CA ALA A 267 -13.83 -13.80 23.15
C ALA A 267 -14.70 -13.87 24.40
N GLU A 268 -15.64 -14.81 24.41
CA GLU A 268 -16.47 -15.17 25.55
C GLU A 268 -15.64 -15.97 26.58
N ARG A 269 -15.77 -15.61 27.85
CA ARG A 269 -15.15 -16.33 28.97
C ARG A 269 -15.80 -17.71 29.15
N VAL A 270 -15.00 -18.71 29.55
CA VAL A 270 -15.45 -20.06 29.94
C VAL A 270 -15.41 -20.20 31.46
#